data_AF-A0A6C0FW57-F1
#
_entry.id   AF-A0A6C0FW57-F1
#
_cell.length_a   1.000
_cell.length_b   1.000
_cell.length_c   1.000
_cell.angle_alpha   90.00
_cell.angle_beta   90.00
_cell.angle_gamma   90.00
#
_symmetry.space_group_name_H-M   'P 1'
#
loop_
_entity.id
_entity.type
_entity.pdbx_description
1 polymer ?
#
loop_
_entity_poly.entity_id
_entity_poly.type
_entity_poly.pdbx_seq_one_letter_code
_entity_poly.pdbx_strand_id
1 'polypeptide(L)'
;MPIIELMEVARIGALFLPGDSLEEVMPPERRAYPLRVQSGNEFALGDEIDYDEHHFNALKRVLLLTERIEPSRKPSTALWIRRPESPARVEVMVAGRSLPHEGYQIQPAWPELIRAFEGLPTRWDRPFGTTVYYPIRNSDEDIVGVLEVSESTSLFAI
;
A
#
# COMPACT_ATOMS: atom_id res chain seq x y z
N MET A 1 5.81 27.60 5.80
CA MET A 1 6.29 26.25 6.16
C MET A 1 7.12 25.75 4.98
N PRO A 2 8.30 25.15 5.17
CA PRO A 2 9.05 24.56 4.06
C PRO A 2 8.21 23.46 3.42
N ILE A 3 8.29 23.33 2.08
CA ILE A 3 7.62 22.26 1.34
C ILE A 3 8.30 20.94 1.73
N ILE A 4 7.52 19.98 2.20
CA ILE A 4 8.01 18.65 2.54
C ILE A 4 8.02 17.78 1.27
N GLU A 5 9.14 17.13 0.98
CA GLU A 5 9.28 16.20 -0.13
C GLU A 5 8.38 14.96 0.06
N LEU A 6 7.87 14.37 -1.03
CA LEU A 6 6.96 13.22 -0.96
C LEU A 6 7.57 12.03 -0.21
N MET A 7 8.88 11.81 -0.38
CA MET A 7 9.61 10.75 0.33
C MET A 7 9.61 10.97 1.84
N GLU A 8 9.67 12.23 2.29
CA GLU A 8 9.63 12.56 3.71
C GLU A 8 8.22 12.35 4.27
N VAL A 9 7.17 12.65 3.49
CA VAL A 9 5.78 12.28 3.84
C VAL A 9 5.65 10.77 4.03
N ALA A 10 6.19 9.98 3.09
CA ALA A 10 6.17 8.52 3.17
C ALA A 10 6.95 8.00 4.38
N ARG A 11 8.13 8.55 4.65
CA ARG A 11 8.95 8.21 5.82
C ARG A 11 8.20 8.48 7.12
N ILE A 12 7.59 9.65 7.27
CA ILE A 12 6.80 10.01 8.45
C ILE A 12 5.60 9.08 8.59
N GLY A 13 4.84 8.84 7.51
CA GLY A 13 3.69 7.93 7.52
C GLY A 13 4.06 6.51 7.94
N ALA A 14 5.18 5.99 7.42
CA ALA A 14 5.70 4.68 7.76
C ALA A 14 6.04 4.51 9.25
N LEU A 15 6.49 5.57 9.94
CA LEU A 15 6.75 5.52 11.39
C LEU A 15 5.51 5.24 12.23
N PHE A 16 4.32 5.54 11.71
CA PHE A 16 3.05 5.34 12.41
C PHE A 16 2.27 4.12 11.93
N LEU A 17 2.81 3.37 10.96
CA LEU A 17 2.20 2.14 10.47
C LEU A 17 2.75 0.95 11.26
N PRO A 18 1.95 0.33 12.15
CA PRO A 18 2.37 -0.90 12.82
C PRO A 18 2.38 -2.05 11.81
N GLY A 19 3.56 -2.55 11.46
CA GLY A 19 3.72 -3.68 10.55
C GLY A 19 2.97 -4.93 11.03
N ASP A 20 2.95 -5.20 12.34
CA ASP A 20 2.22 -6.34 12.93
C ASP A 20 0.73 -6.28 12.56
N SER A 21 0.11 -5.09 12.61
CA SER A 21 -1.29 -4.93 12.21
C SER A 21 -1.50 -5.17 10.71
N LEU A 22 -0.49 -4.95 9.88
CA LEU A 22 -0.56 -5.27 8.44
C LEU A 22 -0.52 -6.78 8.18
N GLU A 23 0.10 -7.57 9.06
CA GLU A 23 0.05 -9.02 9.00
C GLU A 23 -1.27 -9.57 9.56
N GLU A 24 -1.80 -8.92 10.60
CA GLU A 24 -3.00 -9.35 11.33
C GLU A 24 -4.31 -8.91 10.66
N VAL A 25 -4.28 -7.92 9.76
CA VAL A 25 -5.47 -7.48 9.00
C VAL A 25 -6.06 -8.59 8.13
N MET A 26 -5.23 -9.57 7.72
CA MET A 26 -5.71 -10.76 7.03
C MET A 26 -6.15 -11.82 8.05
N PRO A 27 -7.37 -12.35 7.91
CA PRO A 27 -7.84 -13.42 8.79
C PRO A 27 -6.93 -14.65 8.68
N PRO A 28 -6.72 -15.42 9.77
CA PRO A 28 -5.80 -16.56 9.80
C PRO A 28 -6.02 -17.56 8.67
N GLU A 29 -7.26 -17.70 8.19
CA GLU A 29 -7.65 -18.58 7.10
C GLU A 29 -6.96 -18.21 5.78
N ARG A 30 -6.75 -16.91 5.50
CA ARG A 30 -6.00 -16.44 4.33
C ARG A 30 -4.49 -16.53 4.51
N ARG A 31 -4.01 -16.43 5.76
CA ARG A 31 -2.60 -16.69 6.10
C ARG A 31 -2.24 -18.18 5.92
N ALA A 32 -3.18 -19.08 6.22
CA ALA A 32 -2.98 -20.53 6.16
C ALA A 32 -3.37 -21.16 4.81
N TYR A 33 -4.35 -20.60 4.10
CA TYR A 33 -4.84 -21.11 2.82
C TYR A 33 -4.95 -19.96 1.80
N PRO A 34 -4.07 -19.88 0.79
CA PRO A 34 -4.34 -19.02 -0.35
C PRO A 34 -5.63 -19.54 -0.99
N LEU A 35 -6.68 -18.71 -0.99
CA LEU A 35 -8.00 -19.04 -1.54
C LEU A 35 -7.81 -19.73 -2.90
N ARG A 36 -8.06 -21.05 -2.94
CA ARG A 36 -8.13 -21.79 -4.18
C ARG A 36 -9.27 -21.15 -4.96
N VAL A 37 -8.94 -20.52 -6.08
CA VAL A 37 -9.90 -20.05 -7.08
C VAL A 37 -10.70 -21.26 -7.56
N GLN A 38 -11.76 -21.62 -6.84
CA GLN A 38 -12.78 -22.52 -7.34
C GLN A 38 -13.68 -21.68 -8.23
N SER A 39 -13.82 -22.11 -9.49
CA SER A 39 -14.55 -21.45 -10.59
C SER A 39 -13.72 -20.44 -11.36
N GLY A 40 -13.64 -20.64 -12.68
CA GLY A 40 -12.84 -19.87 -13.64
C GLY A 40 -13.29 -18.43 -13.88
N ASN A 41 -13.60 -17.70 -12.81
CA ASN A 41 -13.76 -16.26 -12.79
C ASN A 41 -12.63 -15.66 -11.96
N GLU A 42 -11.69 -14.98 -12.62
CA GLU A 42 -10.56 -14.27 -11.99
C GLU A 42 -10.98 -13.06 -11.11
N PHE A 43 -12.29 -12.82 -10.94
CA PHE A 43 -12.86 -11.60 -10.37
C PHE A 43 -13.56 -11.77 -9.01
N ALA A 44 -13.65 -12.97 -8.45
CA ALA A 44 -14.52 -13.23 -7.30
C ALA A 44 -13.91 -12.98 -5.91
N LEU A 45 -12.67 -12.49 -5.80
CA LEU A 45 -11.94 -12.51 -4.52
C LEU A 45 -11.90 -11.20 -3.73
N GLY A 46 -12.54 -10.11 -4.19
CA GLY A 46 -12.45 -8.80 -3.52
C GLY A 46 -13.52 -8.55 -2.46
N ASP A 47 -14.75 -9.03 -2.67
CA ASP A 47 -15.93 -8.63 -1.88
C ASP A 47 -16.29 -9.58 -0.74
N GLU A 48 -15.68 -10.77 -0.66
CA GLU A 48 -15.96 -11.79 0.38
C GLU A 48 -14.84 -11.89 1.43
N ILE A 49 -13.95 -10.90 1.53
CA ILE A 49 -12.85 -10.93 2.50
C ILE A 49 -13.29 -10.21 3.77
N ASP A 50 -13.54 -10.99 4.81
CA ASP A 50 -13.68 -10.50 6.17
C ASP A 50 -12.30 -10.09 6.70
N TYR A 51 -11.95 -8.81 6.53
CA TYR A 51 -10.78 -8.24 7.18
C TYR A 51 -11.00 -8.18 8.69
N ASP A 52 -9.93 -8.26 9.47
CA ASP A 52 -10.02 -7.81 10.86
C ASP A 52 -10.25 -6.30 10.85
N GLU A 53 -11.47 -5.88 11.17
CA GLU A 53 -11.89 -4.48 11.12
C GLU A 53 -11.05 -3.58 12.03
N HIS A 54 -10.55 -4.10 13.16
CA HIS A 54 -9.76 -3.32 14.10
C HIS A 54 -8.42 -2.94 13.46
N HIS A 55 -7.70 -3.93 12.94
CA HIS A 55 -6.43 -3.71 12.24
C HIS A 55 -6.61 -2.89 10.97
N PHE A 56 -7.64 -3.20 10.17
CA PHE A 56 -7.95 -2.46 8.94
C PHE A 56 -8.18 -0.98 9.22
N ASN A 57 -9.03 -0.66 10.20
CA ASN A 57 -9.37 0.72 10.55
C ASN A 57 -8.17 1.48 11.15
N ALA A 58 -7.31 0.80 11.91
CA ALA A 58 -6.07 1.39 12.42
C ALA A 58 -5.15 1.82 11.27
N LEU A 59 -4.87 0.90 10.33
CA LEU A 59 -4.05 1.18 9.14
C LEU A 59 -4.67 2.29 8.29
N LYS A 60 -5.97 2.20 7.99
CA LYS A 60 -6.71 3.21 7.21
C LYS A 60 -6.61 4.60 7.82
N ARG A 61 -6.71 4.71 9.15
CA ARG A 61 -6.57 6.00 9.85
C ARG A 61 -5.18 6.60 9.65
N VAL A 62 -4.12 5.80 9.74
CA VAL A 62 -2.75 6.25 9.53
C VAL A 62 -2.53 6.72 8.10
N LEU A 63 -3.07 6.00 7.11
CA LEU A 63 -3.03 6.42 5.70
C LEU A 63 -3.68 7.80 5.49
N LEU A 64 -4.89 8.00 6.02
CA LEU A 64 -5.59 9.28 5.93
C LEU A 64 -4.88 10.42 6.67
N LEU A 65 -4.15 10.13 7.76
CA LEU A 65 -3.32 11.12 8.44
C LEU A 65 -2.05 11.43 7.64
N THR A 66 -1.44 10.43 7.02
CA THR A 66 -0.27 10.58 6.13
C THR A 66 -0.60 11.50 4.97
N GLU A 67 -1.79 11.35 4.38
CA GLU A 67 -2.26 12.23 3.30
C GLU A 67 -2.43 13.70 3.72
N ARG A 68 -2.54 13.98 5.02
CA ARG A 68 -2.72 15.31 5.59
C ARG A 68 -1.41 15.96 6.04
N ILE A 69 -0.28 15.25 5.97
CA ILE A 69 1.04 15.82 6.34
C ILE A 69 1.39 16.98 5.42
N GLU A 70 1.17 16.84 4.11
CA GLU A 70 1.42 17.88 3.11
C GLU A 70 0.21 18.02 2.16
N PRO A 71 -0.87 18.71 2.60
CA PRO A 71 -2.13 18.75 1.87
C PRO A 71 -2.04 19.53 0.56
N SER A 72 -1.04 20.42 0.38
CA SER A 72 -0.89 21.21 -0.85
C SER A 72 -0.58 20.33 -2.07
N ARG A 73 0.13 19.21 -1.85
CA ARG A 73 0.47 18.20 -2.86
C ARG A 73 -0.69 17.22 -3.15
N LYS A 74 -1.74 17.26 -2.31
CA LYS A 74 -2.90 16.36 -2.38
C LYS A 74 -2.49 14.89 -2.55
N PRO A 75 -1.60 14.35 -1.69
CA PRO A 75 -1.15 12.97 -1.84
C PRO A 75 -2.31 11.97 -1.65
N SER A 76 -2.12 10.79 -2.21
CA SER A 76 -2.92 9.58 -1.97
C SER A 76 -1.99 8.46 -1.51
N THR A 77 -2.51 7.57 -0.67
CA THR A 77 -1.70 6.50 -0.08
C THR A 77 -2.29 5.12 -0.32
N ALA A 78 -1.45 4.10 -0.35
CA ALA A 78 -1.86 2.70 -0.38
C ALA A 78 -0.84 1.81 0.33
N LEU A 79 -1.29 0.71 0.92
CA LEU A 79 -0.46 -0.35 1.48
C LEU A 79 -0.48 -1.54 0.55
N TRP A 80 0.69 -1.92 0.09
CA TRP A 80 0.92 -3.09 -0.73
C TRP A 80 1.47 -4.23 0.11
N ILE A 81 0.99 -5.44 -0.15
CA ILE A 81 1.55 -6.67 0.40
C ILE A 81 1.97 -7.60 -0.73
N ARG A 82 2.93 -8.49 -0.46
CA ARG A 82 3.21 -9.64 -1.33
C ARG A 82 2.23 -10.77 -1.04
N ARG A 83 1.87 -11.51 -2.08
CA ARG A 83 1.09 -12.74 -1.93
C ARG A 83 1.99 -13.86 -1.40
N PRO A 84 1.65 -14.53 -0.29
CA PRO A 84 2.45 -15.64 0.23
C PRO A 84 2.65 -16.77 -0.78
N GLU A 85 1.63 -17.07 -1.59
CA GLU A 85 1.68 -18.12 -2.60
C GLU A 85 2.36 -17.71 -3.91
N SER A 86 2.59 -16.41 -4.12
CA SER A 86 3.28 -15.89 -5.28
C SER A 86 4.00 -14.58 -4.94
N PRO A 87 5.24 -14.63 -4.41
CA PRO A 87 5.97 -13.42 -4.00
C PRO A 87 6.26 -12.41 -5.13
N ALA A 88 6.11 -12.84 -6.39
CA ALA A 88 6.18 -11.96 -7.57
C ALA A 88 4.90 -11.15 -7.82
N ARG A 89 3.82 -11.44 -7.09
CA ARG A 89 2.54 -10.74 -7.16
C ARG A 89 2.28 -9.95 -5.89
N VAL A 90 1.64 -8.81 -6.09
CA VAL A 90 1.26 -7.87 -5.04
C VAL A 90 -0.21 -7.55 -5.14
N GLU A 91 -0.77 -7.10 -4.02
CA GLU A 91 -2.13 -6.57 -3.95
C GLU A 91 -2.19 -5.40 -2.97
N VAL A 92 -3.19 -4.55 -3.15
CA VAL A 92 -3.47 -3.47 -2.21
C VAL A 92 -4.24 -4.05 -1.03
N MET A 93 -3.67 -3.93 0.17
CA MET A 93 -4.33 -4.31 1.40
C MET A 93 -5.26 -3.21 1.91
N VAL A 94 -4.77 -1.97 1.95
CA VAL A 94 -5.56 -0.81 2.36
C VAL A 94 -5.20 0.36 1.47
N ALA A 95 -6.20 1.02 0.90
CA ALA A 95 -6.02 2.31 0.24
C ALA A 95 -6.43 3.45 1.16
N GLY A 96 -5.83 4.63 1.03
CA GLY A 96 -6.23 5.87 1.69
C GLY A 96 -7.49 6.46 1.05
N ARG A 97 -7.49 7.76 0.70
CA ARG A 97 -8.68 8.40 0.12
C ARG A 97 -9.04 7.90 -1.29
N SER A 98 -8.07 7.39 -2.03
CA SER A 98 -8.23 6.97 -3.43
C SER A 98 -7.43 5.70 -3.69
N LEU A 99 -7.86 4.94 -4.69
CA LEU A 99 -7.13 3.76 -5.15
C LEU A 99 -5.83 4.19 -5.87
N PRO A 100 -4.78 3.37 -5.82
CA PRO A 100 -3.56 3.63 -6.57
C PRO A 100 -3.81 3.55 -8.08
N HIS A 101 -2.93 4.18 -8.85
CA HIS A 101 -3.07 4.28 -10.31
C HIS A 101 -3.05 2.92 -11.01
N GLU A 102 -2.22 2.01 -10.50
CA GLU A 102 -2.09 0.62 -10.95
C GLU A 102 -3.33 -0.24 -10.67
N GLY A 103 -4.33 0.30 -9.97
CA GLY A 103 -5.49 -0.44 -9.51
C GLY A 103 -5.21 -1.24 -8.23
N TYR A 104 -6.26 -1.85 -7.69
CA TYR A 104 -6.23 -2.53 -6.39
C TYR A 104 -6.12 -4.06 -6.47
N GLN A 105 -6.21 -4.60 -7.67
CA GLN A 105 -6.25 -6.04 -7.92
C GLN A 105 -4.88 -6.69 -7.77
N ILE A 106 -4.88 -8.02 -7.65
CA ILE A 106 -3.66 -8.82 -7.66
C ILE A 106 -2.95 -8.63 -9.00
N GLN A 107 -1.70 -8.19 -8.95
CA GLN A 107 -0.92 -7.89 -10.15
C GLN A 107 0.57 -8.20 -9.97
N PRO A 108 1.34 -8.34 -11.07
CA PRO A 108 2.79 -8.45 -10.98
C PRO A 108 3.41 -7.25 -10.28
N ALA A 109 4.37 -7.49 -9.40
CA ALA A 109 5.17 -6.41 -8.84
C ALA A 109 6.04 -5.76 -9.95
N TRP A 110 6.11 -4.43 -9.96
CA TRP A 110 6.98 -3.66 -10.86
C TRP A 110 8.31 -3.32 -10.17
N PRO A 111 9.36 -2.92 -10.92
CA PRO A 111 10.72 -2.78 -10.40
C PRO A 111 10.83 -1.88 -9.16
N GLU A 112 10.12 -0.76 -9.15
CA GLU A 112 10.16 0.21 -8.05
C GLU A 112 9.59 -0.37 -6.75
N LEU A 113 8.48 -1.10 -6.85
CA LEU A 113 7.86 -1.75 -5.70
C LEU A 113 8.69 -2.96 -5.24
N ILE A 114 9.29 -3.71 -6.16
CA ILE A 114 10.22 -4.80 -5.84
C ILE A 114 11.38 -4.27 -4.98
N ARG A 115 12.02 -3.17 -5.41
CA ARG A 115 13.12 -2.53 -4.65
C ARG A 115 12.67 -2.09 -3.26
N ALA A 116 11.45 -1.57 -3.11
CA ALA A 116 10.90 -1.23 -1.81
C ALA A 116 10.71 -2.46 -0.91
N PHE A 117 10.22 -3.58 -1.44
CA PHE A 117 10.16 -4.84 -0.71
C PHE A 117 11.54 -5.44 -0.37
N GLU A 118 12.61 -4.99 -1.03
CA GLU A 118 14.00 -5.32 -0.67
C GLU A 118 14.58 -4.37 0.40
N GLY A 119 13.77 -3.42 0.90
CA GLY A 119 14.13 -2.50 1.98
C GLY A 119 14.65 -1.15 1.50
N LEU A 120 14.55 -0.85 0.20
CA LEU A 120 15.04 0.41 -0.37
C LEU A 120 13.87 1.37 -0.65
N PRO A 121 13.74 2.48 0.10
CA PRO A 121 12.80 3.53 -0.25
C PRO A 121 13.04 3.99 -1.70
N THR A 122 12.00 3.93 -2.52
CA THR A 122 12.13 4.10 -3.97
C THR A 122 11.22 5.21 -4.47
N ARG A 123 11.73 6.04 -5.38
CA ARG A 123 10.94 7.06 -6.10
C ARG A 123 10.69 6.60 -7.53
N TRP A 124 9.49 6.86 -8.02
CA TRP A 124 9.08 6.68 -9.40
C TRP A 124 8.50 8.00 -9.94
N ASP A 125 9.23 8.63 -10.86
CA ASP A 125 8.71 9.76 -11.61
C ASP A 125 7.86 9.27 -12.78
N ARG A 126 6.58 9.65 -12.78
CA ARG A 126 5.59 9.28 -13.78
C ARG A 126 5.28 10.47 -14.69
N PRO A 127 4.71 10.25 -15.88
CA PRO A 127 4.31 11.35 -16.76
C PRO A 127 3.35 12.37 -16.11
N PHE A 128 2.52 11.93 -15.15
CA PHE A 128 1.47 12.74 -14.53
C PHE A 128 1.58 12.81 -13.00
N GLY A 129 2.81 12.72 -12.46
CA GLY A 129 3.04 12.84 -11.03
C GLY A 129 4.26 12.07 -10.55
N THR A 130 4.37 11.93 -9.24
CA THR A 130 5.44 11.18 -8.60
C THR A 130 4.83 10.21 -7.61
N THR A 131 5.36 9.00 -7.58
CA THR A 131 5.04 8.00 -6.58
C THR A 131 6.30 7.66 -5.81
N VAL A 132 6.19 7.52 -4.50
CA VAL A 132 7.25 6.97 -3.65
C VAL A 132 6.75 5.72 -2.94
N TYR A 133 7.66 4.79 -2.73
CA TYR A 133 7.44 3.52 -2.08
C TYR A 133 8.36 3.43 -0.87
N TYR A 134 7.80 3.17 0.29
CA TYR A 134 8.54 3.09 1.54
C TYR A 134 8.29 1.73 2.23
N PRO A 135 9.33 0.96 2.59
CA PRO A 135 9.16 -0.34 3.24
C PRO A 135 8.53 -0.19 4.62
N ILE A 136 7.59 -1.08 4.95
CA ILE A 136 6.97 -1.19 6.27
C ILE A 136 7.51 -2.45 6.94
N ARG A 137 8.02 -2.27 8.17
CA ARG A 137 8.58 -3.35 8.99
C ARG A 137 7.67 -3.70 10.16
N ASN A 138 7.64 -4.97 10.53
CA ASN A 138 7.00 -5.46 11.74
C ASN A 138 7.96 -5.37 12.95
N SER A 139 7.54 -5.85 14.13
CA SER A 139 8.35 -5.80 15.35
C SER A 139 9.64 -6.63 15.28
N ASP A 140 9.70 -7.61 14.38
CA ASP A 140 10.86 -8.48 14.15
C ASP A 140 11.81 -7.91 13.08
N GLU A 141 11.58 -6.67 12.63
CA GLU A 141 12.31 -5.98 11.56
C GLU A 141 12.11 -6.59 10.15
N ASP A 142 11.15 -7.51 9.97
CA ASP A 142 10.81 -8.08 8.67
C ASP A 142 9.96 -7.11 7.85
N ILE A 143 10.20 -7.06 6.53
CA ILE A 143 9.39 -6.22 5.61
C ILE A 143 8.10 -6.95 5.27
N VAL A 144 7.00 -6.45 5.81
CA VAL A 144 5.67 -7.05 5.68
C VAL A 144 4.77 -6.33 4.68
N GLY A 145 5.19 -5.13 4.25
CA GLY A 145 4.47 -4.35 3.27
C GLY A 145 5.27 -3.18 2.73
N VAL A 146 4.63 -2.44 1.83
CA VAL A 146 5.17 -1.21 1.28
C VAL A 146 4.08 -0.15 1.30
N LEU A 147 4.39 1.01 1.89
CA LEU A 147 3.59 2.22 1.77
C LEU A 147 3.89 2.90 0.44
N GLU A 148 2.87 3.02 -0.40
CA GLU A 148 2.85 3.93 -1.52
C GLU A 148 2.35 5.31 -1.06
N VAL A 149 3.05 6.36 -1.46
CA VAL A 149 2.53 7.73 -1.44
C VAL A 149 2.66 8.30 -2.85
N SER A 150 1.53 8.64 -3.45
CA SER A 150 1.44 9.15 -4.82
C SER A 150 0.88 10.56 -4.82
N GLU A 151 1.43 11.42 -5.66
CA GLU A 151 0.77 12.65 -6.06
C GLU A 151 0.47 12.58 -7.55
N SER A 152 -0.73 13.02 -7.94
CA SER A 152 -1.06 13.19 -9.35
C SER A 152 -1.11 14.67 -9.68
N THR A 153 -0.33 15.06 -10.67
CA THR A 153 -0.50 16.33 -11.37
C THR A 153 -1.59 16.12 -12.42
N SER A 154 -2.85 16.42 -12.06
CA SER A 154 -3.93 16.45 -13.06
C SER A 154 -3.57 17.44 -14.18
N LEU A 155 -3.49 16.97 -15.43
CA LEU A 155 -3.44 17.83 -16.62
C LEU A 155 -4.76 18.56 -16.90
N PHE A 156 -5.80 18.30 -16.11
CA PHE A 156 -7.12 18.90 -16.26
C PHE A 156 -7.61 19.43 -14.91
N ALA A 157 -7.02 20.54 -14.47
CA ALA A 157 -7.74 21.47 -13.60
C ALA A 157 -8.53 22.40 -14.54
N ILE A 158 -9.81 22.08 -14.75
CA ILE A 158 -10.80 22.99 -15.32
C ILE A 158 -11.78 23.35 -14.21
#